data_AF-A0A813GE52-F1
#
_entry.id   AF-A0A813GE52-F1
#
_cell.length_a   1.000
_cell.length_b   1.000
_cell.length_c   1.000
_cell.angle_alpha   90.00
_cell.angle_beta   90.00
_cell.angle_gamma   90.00
#
_symmetry.space_group_name_H-M   'P 1'
#
loop_
_entity.id
_entity.type
_entity.pdbx_description
1 polymer ?
#
loop_
_entity_poly.entity_id
_entity_poly.type
_entity_poly.pdbx_seq_one_letter_code
_entity_poly.pdbx_strand_id
1 'polypeptide(L)'
;TAVSATALVEEIRSWVADRGYPFEAHGAVTEDGVLLELIRIPRPGSPVVHLQHGVLDSAWAWVFNKEFSPLGFALYDAGYD
;
A
#
# COMPACT_ATOMS: atom_id res chain seq x y z
N THR A 1 15.49 -6.21 14.70
CA THR A 1 14.38 -5.21 14.74
C THR A 1 13.43 -5.33 13.55
N ALA A 2 13.35 -6.49 12.87
CA ALA A 2 12.47 -6.73 11.72
C ALA A 2 10.97 -6.92 12.08
N VAL A 3 10.65 -7.01 13.38
CA VAL A 3 9.28 -7.27 13.86
C VAL A 3 8.33 -6.08 13.62
N SER A 4 8.86 -4.88 13.34
CA SER A 4 8.07 -3.65 13.19
C SER A 4 7.44 -3.47 11.80
N ALA A 5 8.20 -3.72 10.72
CA ALA A 5 7.72 -3.47 9.35
C ALA A 5 6.65 -4.50 8.91
N THR A 6 6.84 -5.77 9.26
CA THR A 6 5.89 -6.84 8.93
C THR A 6 4.55 -6.65 9.63
N ALA A 7 4.53 -6.15 10.87
CA ALA A 7 3.30 -5.89 11.60
C ALA A 7 2.44 -4.82 10.93
N LEU A 8 3.05 -3.71 10.50
CA LEU A 8 2.34 -2.65 9.78
C LEU A 8 1.71 -3.19 8.50
N VAL A 9 2.47 -3.94 7.68
CA VAL A 9 1.97 -4.52 6.42
C VAL A 9 0.74 -5.40 6.64
N GLU A 10 0.70 -6.19 7.71
CA GLU A 10 -0.46 -7.02 8.01
C GLU A 10 -1.67 -6.21 8.52
N GLU A 11 -1.45 -5.11 9.25
CA GLU A 11 -2.53 -4.16 9.52
C GLU A 11 -3.07 -3.56 8.22
N ILE A 12 -2.19 -3.21 7.28
CA ILE A 12 -2.55 -2.72 5.93
C ILE A 12 -3.37 -3.74 5.17
N ARG A 13 -2.93 -4.98 5.16
CA ARG A 13 -3.66 -6.08 4.55
C ARG A 13 -5.08 -6.17 5.10
N SER A 14 -5.24 -6.24 6.42
CA SER A 14 -6.55 -6.38 7.04
C SER A 14 -7.46 -5.21 6.68
N TRP A 15 -6.95 -3.98 6.80
CA TRP A 15 -7.73 -2.76 6.54
C TRP A 15 -8.22 -2.64 5.10
N VAL A 16 -7.37 -3.02 4.13
CA VAL A 16 -7.69 -3.02 2.70
C VAL A 16 -8.66 -4.15 2.36
N ALA A 17 -8.41 -5.36 2.87
CA ALA A 17 -9.26 -6.53 2.63
C ALA A 17 -10.67 -6.35 3.22
N ASP A 18 -10.81 -5.78 4.42
CA ASP A 18 -12.09 -5.50 5.07
C ASP A 18 -12.98 -4.53 4.26
N ARG A 19 -12.39 -3.79 3.32
CA ARG A 19 -13.09 -2.89 2.39
C ARG A 19 -13.37 -3.53 1.02
N GLY A 20 -12.98 -4.78 0.82
CA GLY A 20 -13.23 -5.53 -0.41
C GLY A 20 -12.24 -5.27 -1.54
N TYR A 21 -11.09 -4.66 -1.25
CA TYR A 21 -10.04 -4.44 -2.25
C TYR A 21 -9.00 -5.57 -2.21
N PRO A 22 -8.43 -5.96 -3.36
CA PRO A 22 -7.34 -6.93 -3.38
C PRO A 22 -6.08 -6.34 -2.74
N PHE A 23 -5.18 -7.20 -2.26
CA PHE A 23 -3.97 -6.75 -1.59
C PHE A 23 -2.79 -7.67 -1.92
N GLU A 24 -1.66 -7.06 -2.27
CA GLU A 24 -0.36 -7.71 -2.39
C GLU A 24 0.70 -6.92 -1.61
N ALA A 25 1.71 -7.65 -1.13
CA ALA A 25 2.92 -7.06 -0.54
C ALA A 25 4.14 -7.65 -1.26
N HIS A 26 5.11 -6.79 -1.57
CA HIS A 26 6.31 -7.12 -2.34
C HIS A 26 7.55 -6.59 -1.62
N GLY A 27 8.54 -7.45 -1.39
CA GLY A 27 9.84 -7.02 -0.87
C GLY A 27 10.76 -6.50 -1.98
N ALA A 28 11.33 -5.32 -1.81
CA ALA A 28 12.36 -4.76 -2.67
C ALA A 28 13.61 -4.43 -1.84
N VAL A 29 14.78 -4.86 -2.29
CA VAL A 29 16.06 -4.58 -1.62
C VAL A 29 16.77 -3.47 -2.37
N THR A 30 17.09 -2.37 -1.69
CA THR A 30 17.85 -1.25 -2.25
C THR A 30 19.32 -1.62 -2.47
N GLU A 31 20.04 -0.83 -3.26
CA GLU A 31 21.46 -1.07 -3.55
C GLU A 31 22.34 -1.09 -2.29
N ASP A 32 21.98 -0.31 -1.26
CA ASP A 32 22.65 -0.27 0.04
C ASP A 32 22.13 -1.33 1.04
N GLY A 33 21.25 -2.24 0.59
CA GLY A 33 20.84 -3.43 1.34
C GLY A 33 19.64 -3.24 2.26
N VAL A 34 18.88 -2.14 2.12
CA VAL A 34 17.65 -1.92 2.89
C VAL A 34 16.50 -2.68 2.25
N LEU A 35 15.81 -3.52 3.03
CA LEU A 35 14.55 -4.14 2.62
C LEU A 35 13.39 -3.15 2.79
N LEU A 36 12.72 -2.85 1.68
CA LEU A 36 11.48 -2.09 1.62
C LEU A 36 10.31 -3.06 1.36
N GLU A 37 9.22 -2.87 2.10
CA GLU A 37 7.96 -3.55 1.83
C GLU A 37 7.06 -2.60 1.02
N LEU A 38 6.74 -3.00 -0.21
CA LEU A 38 5.85 -2.29 -1.11
C LEU A 38 4.46 -2.88 -1.02
N ILE A 39 3.45 -2.03 -0.93
CA ILE A 39 2.04 -2.42 -0.89
C ILE A 39 1.39 -2.11 -2.23
N ARG A 40 0.58 -3.04 -2.71
CA ARG A 40 -0.16 -2.91 -3.97
C ARG A 40 -1.61 -3.31 -3.78
N ILE A 41 -2.50 -2.54 -4.40
CA ILE A 41 -3.91 -2.89 -4.60
C ILE A 41 -4.04 -3.33 -6.06
N PRO A 42 -3.83 -4.63 -6.37
CA PRO A 42 -3.45 -5.03 -7.72
C PRO A 42 -4.61 -4.96 -8.72
N ARG A 43 -4.34 -4.37 -9.88
CA ARG A 43 -5.22 -4.38 -11.06
C ARG A 43 -4.46 -4.77 -12.34
N PRO A 44 -4.26 -6.08 -12.61
CA PRO A 44 -3.47 -6.53 -13.76
C PRO A 44 -3.93 -5.95 -15.10
N GLY A 45 -2.98 -5.49 -15.92
CA GLY A 45 -3.25 -4.93 -17.25
C GLY A 45 -3.72 -3.47 -17.25
N SER A 46 -3.72 -2.81 -16.10
CA SER A 46 -4.09 -1.39 -15.95
C SER A 46 -2.85 -0.48 -15.86
N PRO A 47 -2.98 0.84 -16.13
CA PRO A 47 -1.89 1.79 -15.94
C PRO A 47 -1.49 1.91 -14.47
N VAL A 48 -0.18 1.91 -14.21
CA VAL A 48 0.39 1.91 -12.86
C VAL A 48 0.51 3.33 -12.30
N VAL A 49 0.14 3.51 -11.03
CA VAL A 49 0.39 4.73 -10.24
C VAL A 49 1.18 4.38 -8.98
N HIS A 50 2.33 5.02 -8.80
CA HIS A 50 3.13 4.86 -7.59
C HIS A 50 2.91 6.03 -6.62
N LEU A 51 2.46 5.74 -5.40
CA LEU A 51 2.19 6.73 -4.36
C LEU A 51 3.30 6.73 -3.30
N GLN A 52 4.03 7.82 -3.20
CA GLN A 52 5.10 8.00 -2.22
C GLN A 52 4.63 8.90 -1.07
N HIS A 53 4.68 8.38 0.16
CA HIS A 53 4.34 9.14 1.36
C HIS A 53 5.36 10.26 1.66
N GLY A 54 4.97 11.17 2.55
CA GLY A 54 5.81 12.28 3.00
C GLY A 54 6.80 11.93 4.11
N VAL A 55 7.41 12.96 4.70
CA VAL A 55 8.34 12.83 5.83
C VAL A 55 7.58 12.37 7.09
N LEU A 56 8.14 11.40 7.83
CA LEU A 56 7.56 10.80 9.03
C LEU A 56 6.18 10.14 8.80
N ASP A 57 6.03 9.48 7.66
CA ASP A 57 4.79 8.84 7.22
C ASP A 57 5.05 7.44 6.66
N SER A 58 4.01 6.75 6.21
CA SER A 58 4.05 5.42 5.60
C SER A 58 2.97 5.26 4.52
N ALA A 59 2.85 4.06 3.95
CA ALA A 59 1.79 3.74 2.98
C ALA A 59 0.36 3.93 3.53
N TRP A 60 0.17 4.03 4.86
CA TRP A 60 -1.09 4.41 5.49
C TRP A 60 -1.75 5.66 4.94
N ALA A 61 -0.97 6.67 4.57
CA ALA A 61 -1.51 7.92 4.04
C ALA A 61 -2.49 7.72 2.86
N TRP A 62 -2.30 6.65 2.08
CA TRP A 62 -3.02 6.42 0.84
C TRP A 62 -4.22 5.49 0.96
N VAL A 63 -4.37 4.80 2.08
CA VAL A 63 -5.43 3.80 2.28
C VAL A 63 -6.20 4.00 3.58
N PHE A 64 -5.72 4.86 4.48
CA PHE A 64 -6.38 5.14 5.74
C PHE A 64 -7.28 6.37 5.68
N ASN A 65 -8.59 6.13 5.61
CA ASN A 65 -9.59 7.11 6.00
C ASN A 65 -10.92 6.40 6.34
N LYS A 66 -11.74 6.99 7.20
CA LYS A 66 -13.07 6.48 7.56
C LYS A 66 -14.23 7.30 6.98
N GLU A 67 -14.00 8.57 6.68
CA GLU A 67 -15.04 9.53 6.27
C GLU A 67 -15.13 9.68 4.74
N PHE A 68 -14.02 9.51 4.04
CA PHE A 68 -13.94 9.58 2.58
C PHE A 68 -13.11 8.44 1.98
N SER A 69 -13.24 8.22 0.66
CA SER A 69 -12.39 7.25 -0.03
C SER A 69 -10.98 7.81 -0.16
N PRO A 70 -9.96 7.21 0.50
CA PRO A 70 -8.57 7.62 0.37
C PRO A 70 -8.06 7.36 -1.06
N LEU A 71 -7.01 8.08 -1.44
CA LEU A 71 -6.56 8.16 -2.84
C LEU A 71 -6.25 6.79 -3.48
N GLY A 72 -5.67 5.85 -2.72
CA GLY A 72 -5.37 4.51 -3.22
C GLY A 72 -6.62 3.75 -3.68
N PHE A 73 -7.71 3.80 -2.91
CA PHE A 73 -8.99 3.19 -3.30
C PHE A 73 -9.63 3.93 -4.47
N ALA A 74 -9.62 5.27 -4.45
CA ALA A 74 -10.17 6.06 -5.55
C ALA A 74 -9.46 5.81 -6.89
N LEU A 75 -8.13 5.62 -6.89
CA LEU A 75 -7.35 5.27 -8.08
C LEU A 75 -7.69 3.87 -8.58
N TYR A 76 -7.79 2.89 -7.67
CA TYR A 76 -8.20 1.54 -8.05
C TYR A 76 -9.59 1.53 -8.68
N ASP A 77 -10.56 2.26 -8.10
CA ASP A 77 -11.91 2.39 -8.64
C ASP A 77 -11.95 3.11 -9.99
N ALA A 78 -11.02 4.04 -10.22
CA ALA A 78 -10.83 4.72 -11.49
C ALA A 78 -10.13 3.85 -12.56
N GLY A 79 -9.73 2.62 -12.23
CA GLY A 79 -9.15 1.67 -13.18
C GLY A 79 -7.63 1.69 -13.26
N TYR A 80 -6.95 2.22 -12.24
CA TYR A 80 -5.50 2.16 -12.12
C TYR A 80 -5.04 0.95 -11.29
N ASP A 81 -3.78 0.59 -11.49
CA ASP A 81 -3.01 -0.32 -10.66
C ASP A 81 -2.11 0.47 -9.69
#